data_AF-A0A3P6TIA8-F1
#
_entry.id   AF-A0A3P6TIA8-F1
#
_cell.length_a   1.000
_cell.length_b   1.000
_cell.length_c   1.000
_cell.angle_alpha   90.00
_cell.angle_beta   90.00
_cell.angle_gamma   90.00
#
_symmetry.space_group_name_H-M   'P 1'
#
loop_
_entity.id
_entity.type
_entity.pdbx_description
1 polymer ?
#
loop_
_entity_poly.entity_id
_entity_poly.type
_entity_poly.pdbx_seq_one_letter_code
_entity_poly.pdbx_strand_id
1 'polypeptide(L)'
;MFSGHTVVLTIMYFVQLQYTPRGYLAAPITFLGISALVVSGGHYTMDVLIAYWLTSHVFWAYHQMFEMPKKDRPDAPMSRLWWFWLCYWFESDVAEGRLVNRWDWPFEGPQVMHDLMRRVNRILE
;
A
#
# COMPACT_ATOMS: atom_id res chain seq x y z
N MET A 1 -7.72 24.16 -4.59
CA MET A 1 -6.35 23.74 -4.93
C MET A 1 -6.18 22.33 -4.43
N PHE A 2 -5.97 21.38 -5.36
CA PHE A 2 -5.89 19.95 -5.05
C PHE A 2 -4.67 19.70 -4.15
N SER A 3 -4.91 19.37 -2.88
CA SER A 3 -3.84 19.22 -1.90
C SER A 3 -3.20 17.84 -2.06
N GLY A 4 -1.96 17.80 -2.55
CA GLY A 4 -1.17 16.57 -2.59
C GLY A 4 -1.04 15.90 -1.21
N HIS A 5 -1.16 16.67 -0.12
CA HIS A 5 -1.19 16.15 1.24
C HIS A 5 -2.32 15.14 1.46
N THR A 6 -3.51 15.39 0.90
CA THR A 6 -4.65 14.46 1.02
C THR A 6 -4.38 13.15 0.31
N VAL A 7 -3.74 13.19 -0.87
CA VAL A 7 -3.35 11.99 -1.62
C VAL A 7 -2.30 11.19 -0.86
N VAL A 8 -1.24 11.84 -0.37
CA VAL A 8 -0.16 11.18 0.39
C VAL A 8 -0.72 10.49 1.64
N LEU A 9 -1.58 11.18 2.40
CA LEU A 9 -2.19 10.62 3.61
C LEU A 9 -3.14 9.45 3.31
N THR A 10 -3.87 9.52 2.19
CA THR A 10 -4.75 8.43 1.75
C THR A 10 -3.96 7.21 1.29
N ILE A 11 -2.85 7.38 0.54
CA ILE A 11 -1.97 6.27 0.16
C ILE A 11 -1.39 5.63 1.43
N MET A 12 -0.92 6.44 2.38
CA MET A 12 -0.34 5.96 3.64
C MET A 12 -1.37 5.17 4.47
N TYR A 13 -2.65 5.55 4.42
CA TYR A 13 -3.75 4.77 5.00
C TYR A 13 -3.88 3.39 4.34
N PHE A 14 -3.93 3.32 3.00
CA PHE A 14 -4.09 2.04 2.30
C PHE A 14 -2.90 1.11 2.48
N VAL A 15 -1.68 1.65 2.47
CA VAL A 15 -0.46 0.90 2.78
C VAL A 15 -0.56 0.28 4.17
N GLN A 16 -0.95 1.06 5.17
CA GLN A 16 -1.12 0.52 6.52
C GLN A 16 -2.23 -0.53 6.58
N LEU A 17 -3.34 -0.36 5.87
CA LEU A 17 -4.42 -1.35 5.84
C LEU A 17 -3.97 -2.68 5.21
N GLN A 18 -3.17 -2.62 4.15
CA GLN A 18 -2.77 -3.79 3.37
C GLN A 18 -1.58 -4.54 3.99
N TYR A 19 -0.63 -3.80 4.58
CA TYR A 19 0.65 -4.33 5.07
C TYR A 19 0.77 -4.33 6.59
N THR A 20 -0.26 -3.95 7.37
CA THR A 20 -0.21 -4.12 8.83
C THR A 20 -0.85 -5.46 9.25
N PRO A 21 -0.20 -6.26 10.11
CA PRO A 21 -0.78 -7.49 10.63
C PRO A 21 -2.05 -7.24 11.46
N ARG A 22 -2.96 -8.23 11.48
CA ARG A 22 -4.22 -8.19 12.24
C ARG A 22 -3.94 -8.24 13.76
N GLY A 23 -3.69 -7.09 14.37
CA GLY A 23 -3.43 -6.99 15.80
C GLY A 23 -2.84 -5.67 16.27
N TYR A 24 -2.31 -4.84 15.37
CA TYR A 24 -1.81 -3.52 15.72
C TYR A 24 -2.87 -2.42 15.59
N LEU A 25 -2.87 -1.50 16.55
CA LEU A 25 -3.72 -0.30 16.67
C LEU A 25 -3.60 0.70 15.49
N ALA A 26 -2.85 0.39 14.43
CA ALA A 26 -2.64 1.30 13.30
C ALA A 26 -3.92 1.51 12.47
N ALA A 27 -4.74 0.48 12.29
CA ALA A 27 -5.98 0.58 11.51
C ALA A 27 -6.99 1.64 12.04
N PRO A 28 -7.28 1.74 13.35
CA PRO A 28 -8.14 2.81 13.86
C PRO A 28 -7.48 4.19 13.83
N ILE A 29 -6.15 4.29 14.03
CA ILE A 29 -5.43 5.58 14.00
C ILE A 29 -5.47 6.19 12.60
N THR A 30 -5.35 5.37 11.56
CA THR A 30 -5.41 5.84 10.17
C THR A 30 -6.83 6.20 9.75
N PHE A 31 -7.84 5.45 10.20
CA PHE A 31 -9.25 5.82 10.01
C PHE A 31 -9.58 7.15 10.70
N LEU A 32 -9.06 7.36 11.92
CA LEU A 32 -9.18 8.61 12.65
C LEU A 32 -8.45 9.76 11.92
N GLY A 33 -7.30 9.49 11.31
CA GLY A 33 -6.54 10.45 10.50
C GLY A 33 -7.29 10.91 9.25
N ILE A 34 -7.91 9.98 8.50
CA ILE A 34 -8.78 10.33 7.36
C ILE A 34 -10.00 11.13 7.83
N SER A 35 -10.62 10.72 8.94
CA SER A 35 -11.78 11.41 9.52
C SER A 35 -11.43 12.84 9.95
N ALA A 36 -10.29 13.04 10.59
CA ALA A 36 -9.79 14.36 11.00
C ALA A 36 -9.46 15.27 9.81
N LEU A 37 -8.97 14.71 8.69
CA LEU A 37 -8.75 15.44 7.43
C LEU A 37 -10.05 15.94 6.79
N VAL A 38 -11.09 15.09 6.78
CA VAL A 38 -12.42 15.47 6.28
C VAL A 38 -13.01 16.59 7.14
N VAL A 39 -12.80 16.53 8.47
CA VAL A 39 -13.31 17.52 9.42
C VAL A 39 -12.52 18.84 9.41
N SER A 40 -11.26 18.84 8.98
CA SER A 40 -10.41 20.04 8.96
C SER A 40 -10.91 21.17 8.04
N GLY A 41 -11.93 20.94 7.20
CA GLY A 41 -12.82 21.98 6.67
C GLY A 41 -12.21 23.07 5.76
N GLY A 42 -10.91 23.02 5.44
CA GLY A 42 -10.24 24.03 4.62
C GLY A 42 -10.26 23.77 3.11
N HIS A 43 -10.66 22.56 2.70
CA HIS A 43 -10.76 22.14 1.29
C HIS A 43 -12.19 21.69 1.01
N TYR A 44 -12.72 21.99 -0.19
CA TYR A 44 -14.02 21.50 -0.64
C TYR A 44 -14.05 19.98 -0.40
N THR A 45 -15.06 19.47 0.31
CA THR A 45 -15.21 18.03 0.63
C THR A 45 -15.07 17.15 -0.63
N MET A 46 -15.42 17.70 -1.80
CA MET A 46 -15.21 17.07 -3.10
C MET A 46 -13.74 16.74 -3.41
N ASP A 47 -12.78 17.60 -3.06
CA ASP A 47 -11.36 17.35 -3.31
C ASP A 47 -10.89 16.09 -2.54
N VAL A 48 -11.41 15.89 -1.32
CA VAL A 48 -11.08 14.73 -0.49
C VAL A 48 -11.72 13.46 -1.04
N LEU A 49 -12.98 13.53 -1.48
CA LEU A 49 -13.67 12.40 -2.10
C LEU A 49 -13.00 11.95 -3.40
N ILE A 50 -12.61 12.91 -4.26
CA ILE A 50 -11.91 12.61 -5.51
C ILE A 50 -10.51 12.03 -5.22
N ALA A 51 -9.77 12.61 -4.28
CA ALA A 51 -8.46 12.09 -3.88
C ALA A 51 -8.58 10.67 -3.33
N TYR A 52 -9.57 10.40 -2.47
CA TYR A 52 -9.85 9.06 -1.96
C TYR A 52 -10.19 8.08 -3.08
N TRP A 53 -11.11 8.46 -3.97
CA TRP A 53 -11.55 7.61 -5.07
C TRP A 53 -10.40 7.27 -6.03
N LEU A 54 -9.62 8.27 -6.45
CA LEU A 54 -8.48 8.11 -7.34
C LEU A 54 -7.40 7.22 -6.70
N THR A 55 -7.06 7.50 -5.45
CA THR A 55 -6.04 6.76 -4.71
C THR A 55 -6.45 5.30 -4.50
N SER A 56 -7.72 5.05 -4.15
CA SER A 56 -8.25 3.69 -4.01
C SER A 56 -8.11 2.92 -5.33
N HIS A 57 -8.52 3.52 -6.44
CA HIS A 57 -8.45 2.88 -7.75
C HIS A 57 -7.00 2.56 -8.13
N VAL A 58 -6.07 3.51 -8.00
CA VAL A 58 -4.65 3.28 -8.32
C VAL A 58 -4.05 2.21 -7.40
N PHE A 59 -4.34 2.25 -6.11
CA PHE A 59 -3.78 1.30 -5.14
C PHE A 59 -4.23 -0.14 -5.39
N TRP A 60 -5.54 -0.36 -5.60
CA TRP A 60 -6.07 -1.70 -5.84
C TRP A 60 -5.73 -2.20 -7.25
N ALA A 61 -5.74 -1.30 -8.25
CA ALA A 61 -5.28 -1.58 -9.60
C ALA A 61 -3.82 -2.09 -9.62
N TYR A 62 -2.96 -1.42 -8.85
CA TYR A 62 -1.57 -1.82 -8.64
C TYR A 62 -1.52 -3.22 -8.03
N HIS A 63 -2.18 -3.46 -6.90
CA HIS A 63 -2.16 -4.77 -6.23
C HIS A 63 -2.70 -5.91 -7.09
N GLN A 64 -3.78 -5.68 -7.84
CA GLN A 64 -4.35 -6.67 -8.74
C GLN A 64 -3.37 -7.08 -9.85
N MET A 65 -2.51 -6.17 -10.30
CA MET A 65 -1.45 -6.48 -11.26
C MET A 65 -0.41 -7.45 -10.65
N PHE A 66 -0.08 -7.32 -9.37
CA PHE A 66 0.91 -8.19 -8.71
C PHE A 66 0.36 -9.55 -8.30
N GLU A 67 -0.94 -9.64 -8.02
CA GLU A 67 -1.60 -10.92 -7.77
C GLU A 67 -1.65 -11.81 -9.02
N MET A 68 -1.58 -11.22 -10.22
CA MET A 68 -1.50 -11.98 -11.48
C MET A 68 -0.06 -12.46 -11.78
N PRO A 69 0.10 -13.70 -12.30
CA PRO A 69 1.39 -14.21 -12.78
C PRO A 69 1.98 -13.30 -13.87
N LYS A 70 3.31 -13.11 -13.91
CA LYS A 70 3.94 -12.19 -14.88
C LYS A 70 3.61 -12.55 -16.34
N LYS A 71 3.41 -13.84 -16.63
CA LYS A 71 3.02 -14.35 -17.95
C LYS A 71 1.66 -13.82 -18.45
N ASP A 72 0.72 -13.60 -17.54
CA ASP A 72 -0.67 -13.26 -17.88
C ASP A 72 -0.94 -11.73 -17.80
N ARG A 73 0.00 -10.96 -17.20
CA ARG A 73 -0.05 -9.49 -17.08
C ARG A 73 -0.22 -8.74 -18.40
N PRO A 74 0.54 -9.02 -19.49
CA PRO A 74 0.40 -8.26 -20.74
C PRO A 74 -0.93 -8.52 -21.46
N ASP A 75 -1.52 -9.70 -21.29
CA ASP A 75 -2.81 -10.06 -21.91
C ASP A 75 -4.02 -9.57 -21.09
N ALA A 76 -3.81 -9.19 -19.82
CA ALA A 76 -4.86 -8.68 -18.98
C ALA A 76 -5.41 -7.33 -19.51
N PRO A 77 -6.71 -7.03 -19.36
CA PRO A 77 -7.29 -5.74 -19.75
C PRO A 77 -6.58 -4.51 -19.16
N MET A 78 -5.90 -4.72 -18.03
CA MET A 78 -5.12 -3.71 -17.32
C MET A 78 -3.93 -3.18 -18.13
N SER A 79 -3.39 -3.96 -19.06
CA SER A 79 -2.26 -3.57 -19.92
C SER A 79 -2.58 -2.41 -20.86
N ARG A 80 -3.88 -2.10 -21.02
CA ARG A 80 -4.38 -0.95 -21.80
C ARG A 80 -4.20 0.39 -21.09
N LEU A 81 -3.92 0.39 -19.79
CA LEU A 81 -3.64 1.62 -19.05
C LEU A 81 -2.25 2.14 -19.40
N TRP A 82 -2.13 3.43 -19.71
CA TRP A 82 -0.85 4.01 -20.12
C TRP A 82 0.26 3.87 -19.07
N TRP A 83 -0.10 3.92 -17.78
CA TRP A 83 0.83 3.80 -16.66
C TRP A 83 1.16 2.36 -16.29
N PHE A 84 0.44 1.37 -16.85
CA PHE A 84 0.67 -0.05 -16.58
C PHE A 84 2.11 -0.45 -16.90
N TRP A 85 2.61 -0.04 -18.07
CA TRP A 85 3.96 -0.36 -18.53
C TRP A 85 5.05 0.23 -17.64
N LEU A 86 4.78 1.40 -17.04
CA LEU A 86 5.68 2.01 -16.06
C LEU A 86 5.75 1.15 -14.80
N CYS A 87 4.61 0.72 -14.25
CA CYS A 87 4.58 -0.16 -13.09
C CYS A 87 5.16 -1.56 -13.38
N TYR A 88 4.93 -2.08 -14.59
CA TYR A 88 5.51 -3.34 -15.03
C TYR A 88 7.04 -3.26 -15.10
N TRP A 89 7.58 -2.14 -15.58
CA TRP A 89 9.02 -1.91 -15.63
C TRP A 89 9.65 -1.85 -14.23
N PHE A 90 9.03 -1.13 -13.28
CA PHE A 90 9.49 -1.05 -11.89
C PHE A 90 9.51 -2.41 -11.17
N GLU A 91 8.62 -3.32 -11.54
CA GLU A 91 8.54 -4.66 -10.94
C GLU A 91 9.17 -5.78 -11.81
N SER A 92 10.01 -5.41 -12.77
CA SER A 92 10.67 -6.43 -13.60
C SER A 92 11.56 -7.35 -12.74
N ASP A 93 12.27 -6.80 -11.75
CA ASP A 93 13.22 -7.50 -10.88
C ASP A 93 12.62 -8.12 -9.59
N VAL A 94 11.37 -7.81 -9.24
CA VAL A 94 10.77 -8.32 -7.99
C VAL A 94 10.14 -9.70 -8.21
N ALA A 95 10.24 -10.57 -7.21
CA ALA A 95 9.67 -11.92 -7.23
C ALA A 95 8.14 -11.91 -7.39
N GLU A 96 7.60 -12.96 -8.01
CA GLU A 96 6.15 -13.08 -8.22
C GLU A 96 5.42 -13.40 -6.91
N GLY A 97 4.26 -12.77 -6.71
CA GLY A 97 3.35 -13.06 -5.61
C GLY A 97 3.11 -11.89 -4.67
N ARG A 98 2.14 -12.06 -3.77
CA ARG A 98 1.82 -11.06 -2.75
C ARG A 98 2.99 -10.95 -1.77
N LEU A 99 3.43 -9.71 -1.53
CA LEU A 99 4.37 -9.38 -0.45
C LEU A 99 3.88 -9.99 0.87
N VAL A 100 4.68 -10.92 1.39
CA VAL A 100 4.39 -11.55 2.67
C VAL A 100 4.59 -10.50 3.75
N ASN A 101 3.60 -10.36 4.64
CA ASN A 101 3.65 -9.40 5.74
C ASN A 101 4.56 -9.90 6.88
N ARG A 102 5.83 -10.13 6.56
CA ARG A 102 6.87 -10.56 7.50
C ARG A 102 7.91 -9.46 7.58
N TRP A 103 8.27 -9.14 8.81
CA TRP A 103 9.32 -8.19 9.12
C TRP A 103 10.66 -8.88 8.89
N ASP A 104 11.48 -8.35 8.00
CA ASP A 104 12.85 -8.81 7.79
C ASP A 104 13.83 -7.69 8.15
N TRP A 105 15.00 -8.06 8.66
CA TRP A 105 16.04 -7.11 8.99
C TRP A 105 16.99 -6.97 7.80
N PRO A 106 17.13 -5.75 7.23
CA PRO A 106 17.83 -5.57 5.95
C PRO A 106 19.36 -5.69 6.03
N PHE A 107 19.94 -5.73 7.24
CA PHE A 107 21.40 -5.81 7.42
C PHE A 107 21.85 -7.22 7.85
N GLU A 108 23.06 -7.63 7.47
CA GLU A 108 23.59 -8.96 7.79
C GLU A 108 23.84 -9.18 9.31
N GLY A 109 23.83 -8.11 10.12
CA GLY A 109 23.90 -8.20 11.57
C GLY A 109 23.17 -7.05 12.27
N PRO A 110 22.94 -7.12 13.60
CA PRO A 110 23.24 -8.21 14.53
C PRO A 110 22.18 -9.34 14.51
N GLN A 111 22.61 -10.59 14.76
CA GLN A 111 21.74 -11.78 14.79
C GLN A 111 20.58 -11.68 15.80
N VAL A 112 20.77 -10.91 16.88
CA VAL A 112 19.74 -10.60 17.86
C VAL A 112 18.52 -9.93 17.23
N MET A 113 18.74 -9.07 16.24
CA MET A 113 17.66 -8.38 15.54
C MET A 113 16.88 -9.36 14.66
N HIS A 114 17.59 -10.25 13.96
CA HIS A 114 16.98 -11.36 13.20
C HIS A 114 16.15 -12.31 14.08
N ASP A 115 16.63 -12.63 15.29
CA ASP A 115 15.88 -13.42 16.27
C ASP A 115 14.63 -12.68 16.79
N LEU A 116 14.75 -11.39 17.07
CA LEU A 116 13.63 -10.55 17.50
C LEU A 116 12.55 -10.46 16.40
N MET A 117 12.94 -10.17 15.15
CA MET A 117 12.04 -10.15 13.99
C MET A 117 11.33 -11.50 13.82
N ARG A 118 12.04 -12.63 13.93
CA ARG A 118 11.42 -13.97 13.87
C ARG A 118 10.41 -14.20 14.99
N ARG A 119 10.69 -13.70 16.20
CA ARG A 119 9.80 -13.83 17.36
C ARG A 119 8.54 -12.97 17.19
N VAL A 120 8.70 -11.75 16.70
CA VAL A 120 7.62 -10.81 16.39
C VAL A 120 6.75 -11.36 15.25
N ASN A 121 7.35 -11.84 14.16
CA ASN A 121 6.61 -12.47 13.05
C ASN A 121 5.76 -13.66 13.51
N ARG A 122 6.27 -14.50 14.43
CA ARG A 122 5.50 -15.64 14.98
C ARG A 122 4.29 -15.20 15.82
N ILE A 123 4.34 -14.02 16.44
CA ILE A 123 3.21 -13.47 17.21
C ILE A 123 2.16 -12.86 16.28
N LEU A 124 2.54 -12.51 15.05
CA LEU A 124 1.73 -11.76 14.10
C LEU A 124 1.09 -12.60 13.00
N GLU A 125 1.55 -13.85 12.82
CA GLU A 125 0.87 -14.90 12.05
C GLU A 125 -0.29 -15.52 12.84
#